data_AF-A0A8K0QUL5-F1
#
_entry.id   AF-A0A8K0QUL5-F1
#
_cell.length_a   1.000
_cell.length_b   1.000
_cell.length_c   1.000
_cell.angle_alpha   90.00
_cell.angle_beta   90.00
_cell.angle_gamma   90.00
#
_symmetry.space_group_name_H-M   'P 1'
#
loop_
_entity.id
_entity.type
_entity.pdbx_description
1 polymer ?
#
loop_
_entity_poly.entity_id
_entity_poly.type
_entity_poly.pdbx_seq_one_letter_code
_entity_poly.pdbx_strand_id
1 'polypeptide(L)'
;MPTPTASRLQQSRTSTALKEAPPCTILIRPISLRDIEDEDQNCPICREHYREPPSPGCRPEDKQEWAVSVEIVAGIDRPRECCGHIMGRKCLDMHLRARGQWRNKCPICRDVWYEVGAVEDAEGREEEQAQSEPIPIDPPRRSLRIAARDRHRRSTATPMTSDRRGVNRAGREQRAIRQTRSRRFHQDLLAALDVEEGSDEIGCTLEEVKHKLEALYGSKRMTGLFADL
;
A
#
# COMPACT_ATOMS: atom_id res chain seq x y z
N MET A 1 61.90 -4.78 7.62
CA MET A 1 60.55 -5.16 8.06
C MET A 1 59.56 -4.16 7.44
N PRO A 2 59.05 -4.40 6.22
CA PRO A 2 58.11 -3.49 5.55
C PRO A 2 56.67 -3.75 6.01
N THR A 3 55.90 -2.69 6.23
CA THR A 3 54.49 -2.71 6.62
C THR A 3 53.58 -2.86 5.39
N PRO A 4 52.48 -3.65 5.46
CA PRO A 4 51.56 -3.80 4.33
C PRO A 4 50.59 -2.60 4.24
N THR A 5 50.62 -1.93 3.10
CA THR A 5 49.69 -0.85 2.72
C THR A 5 48.34 -1.45 2.32
N ALA A 6 47.30 -1.20 3.12
CA ALA A 6 45.94 -1.63 2.82
C ALA A 6 45.36 -0.80 1.65
N SER A 7 45.23 -1.43 0.48
CA SER A 7 44.53 -0.88 -0.68
C SER A 7 43.02 -0.88 -0.45
N ARG A 8 42.46 0.32 -0.34
CA ARG A 8 41.04 0.58 -0.14
C ARG A 8 40.32 0.53 -1.50
N LEU A 9 39.77 -0.63 -1.83
CA LEU A 9 38.90 -0.85 -2.98
C LEU A 9 37.62 0.01 -2.84
N GLN A 10 37.52 1.05 -3.65
CA GLN A 10 36.29 1.82 -3.85
C GLN A 10 35.32 0.98 -4.68
N GLN A 11 34.36 0.33 -4.01
CA GLN A 11 33.22 -0.29 -4.68
C GLN A 11 32.19 0.81 -5.00
N SER A 12 32.11 1.14 -6.28
CA SER A 12 31.09 2.00 -6.86
C SER A 12 29.71 1.33 -6.75
N ARG A 13 28.93 1.78 -5.76
CA ARG A 13 27.52 1.41 -5.58
C ARG A 13 26.69 1.96 -6.76
N THR A 14 26.41 1.11 -7.75
CA THR A 14 25.40 1.39 -8.77
C THR A 14 24.02 1.30 -8.12
N SER A 15 23.35 2.44 -7.96
CA SER A 15 21.97 2.52 -7.49
C SER A 15 21.02 1.81 -8.46
N THR A 16 20.64 0.58 -8.13
CA THR A 16 19.52 -0.11 -8.76
C THR A 16 18.23 0.54 -8.29
N ALA A 17 17.52 1.19 -9.21
CA ALA A 17 16.23 1.82 -8.94
C ALA A 17 15.27 0.83 -8.27
N LEU A 18 14.88 1.12 -7.02
CA LEU A 18 13.92 0.38 -6.23
C LEU A 18 12.63 0.22 -7.03
N LYS A 19 12.36 -1.00 -7.45
CA LYS A 19 11.16 -1.39 -8.18
C LYS A 19 10.04 -1.41 -7.16
N GLU A 20 9.24 -0.35 -7.10
CA GLU A 20 8.06 -0.26 -6.21
C GLU A 20 7.27 -1.57 -6.28
N ALA A 21 7.14 -2.23 -5.14
CA ALA A 21 6.37 -3.46 -5.05
C ALA A 21 4.94 -3.19 -5.55
N PRO A 22 4.41 -4.02 -6.44
CA PRO A 22 3.07 -3.84 -6.98
C PRO A 22 2.03 -3.68 -5.85
N PRO A 23 1.08 -2.74 -5.99
CA PRO A 23 0.04 -2.52 -4.99
C PRO A 23 -0.84 -3.77 -4.87
N CYS A 24 -0.94 -4.35 -3.67
CA CYS A 24 -1.96 -5.35 -3.39
C CYS A 24 -3.35 -4.69 -3.39
N THR A 25 -4.33 -5.31 -4.05
CA THR A 25 -5.71 -4.82 -4.06
C THR A 25 -6.57 -5.70 -3.19
N ILE A 26 -7.26 -5.10 -2.22
CA ILE A 26 -8.17 -5.79 -1.29
C ILE A 26 -9.60 -5.50 -1.74
N LEU A 27 -10.37 -6.56 -2.01
CA LEU A 27 -11.80 -6.46 -2.28
C LEU A 27 -12.57 -6.49 -0.95
N ILE A 28 -13.30 -5.40 -0.69
CA ILE A 28 -14.13 -5.24 0.50
C ILE A 28 -15.60 -5.26 0.05
N ARG A 29 -16.38 -6.24 0.52
CA ARG A 29 -17.81 -6.37 0.19
C ARG A 29 -18.67 -5.83 1.35
N PRO A 30 -19.58 -4.88 1.11
CA PRO A 30 -20.62 -4.53 2.08
C PRO A 30 -21.58 -5.68 2.31
N ILE A 31 -22.03 -5.87 3.56
CA ILE A 31 -23.00 -6.90 3.94
C ILE A 31 -24.28 -6.20 4.40
N SER A 32 -25.43 -6.67 3.91
CA SER A 32 -26.73 -6.16 4.37
C SER A 32 -27.01 -6.69 5.77
N LEU A 33 -27.66 -5.89 6.63
CA LEU A 33 -28.01 -6.33 7.98
C LEU A 33 -28.93 -7.55 7.99
N ARG A 34 -29.68 -7.76 6.91
CA ARG A 34 -30.57 -8.91 6.74
C ARG A 34 -29.83 -10.24 6.58
N ASP A 35 -28.57 -10.18 6.16
CA ASP A 35 -27.74 -11.36 5.93
C ASP A 35 -26.93 -11.75 7.20
N ILE A 36 -27.08 -11.00 8.30
CA ILE A 36 -26.35 -11.18 9.56
C ILE A 36 -27.34 -11.57 10.65
N GLU A 37 -26.98 -12.57 11.45
CA GLU A 37 -27.78 -12.96 12.61
C GLU A 37 -27.88 -11.81 13.62
N ASP A 38 -29.02 -11.68 14.31
CA ASP A 38 -29.26 -10.56 15.22
C ASP A 38 -28.21 -10.43 16.34
N GLU A 39 -27.60 -11.56 16.75
CA GLU A 39 -26.54 -11.61 17.77
C GLU A 39 -25.20 -11.02 17.26
N ASP A 40 -24.98 -11.03 15.95
CA ASP A 40 -23.76 -10.59 15.28
C ASP A 40 -23.87 -9.20 14.63
N GLN A 41 -24.95 -8.46 14.90
CA GLN A 41 -25.16 -7.11 14.36
C GLN A 41 -24.29 -6.02 15.02
N ASN A 42 -23.29 -6.40 15.83
CA ASN A 42 -22.36 -5.50 16.47
C ASN A 42 -20.93 -5.75 15.99
N CYS A 43 -20.19 -4.67 15.77
CA CYS A 43 -18.78 -4.77 15.39
C CYS A 43 -17.96 -5.49 16.46
N PRO A 44 -17.21 -6.55 16.14
CA PRO A 44 -16.42 -7.27 17.14
C PRO A 44 -15.25 -6.43 17.70
N ILE A 45 -14.88 -5.34 17.01
CA ILE A 45 -13.75 -4.47 17.37
C ILE A 45 -14.23 -3.31 18.27
N CYS A 46 -15.17 -2.48 17.81
CA CYS A 46 -15.64 -1.30 18.55
C CYS A 46 -16.95 -1.52 19.31
N ARG A 47 -17.64 -2.66 19.11
CA ARG A 47 -18.96 -3.00 19.66
C ARG A 47 -20.12 -2.10 19.23
N GLU A 48 -19.89 -1.15 18.32
CA GLU A 48 -20.95 -0.36 17.71
C GLU A 48 -21.88 -1.24 16.86
N HIS A 49 -23.18 -0.94 16.93
CA HIS A 49 -24.18 -1.65 16.14
C HIS A 49 -24.11 -1.22 14.67
N TYR A 50 -24.17 -2.19 13.76
CA TYR A 50 -24.09 -1.92 12.33
C TYR A 50 -25.34 -1.18 11.83
N ARG A 51 -25.15 -0.46 10.72
CA ARG A 51 -26.23 0.15 9.94
C ARG A 51 -26.20 -0.37 8.52
N GLU A 52 -27.29 -0.17 7.80
CA GLU A 52 -27.37 -0.55 6.38
C GLU A 52 -26.34 0.28 5.57
N PRO A 53 -25.58 -0.35 4.65
CA PRO A 53 -24.63 0.35 3.81
C PRO A 53 -25.33 1.44 2.98
N PRO A 54 -24.67 2.59 2.75
CA PRO A 54 -25.23 3.66 1.93
C PRO A 54 -25.42 3.19 0.48
N SER A 55 -26.50 3.65 -0.15
CA SER A 55 -26.72 3.43 -1.58
C SER A 55 -25.57 4.00 -2.42
N PRO A 56 -25.22 3.37 -3.56
CA PRO A 56 -24.21 3.90 -4.47
C PRO A 56 -24.52 5.35 -4.86
N GLY A 57 -23.55 6.24 -4.68
CA GLY A 57 -23.69 7.69 -4.96
C GLY A 57 -24.09 8.54 -3.75
N CYS A 58 -24.55 7.94 -2.64
CA CYS A 58 -24.70 8.66 -1.38
C CYS A 58 -23.34 8.78 -0.67
N ARG A 59 -23.00 9.98 -0.21
CA ARG A 59 -21.84 10.16 0.68
C ARG A 59 -22.17 9.54 2.03
N PRO A 60 -21.38 8.58 2.53
CA PRO A 60 -21.57 8.07 3.87
C PRO A 60 -21.44 9.19 4.89
N GLU A 61 -22.30 9.19 5.91
CA GLU A 61 -22.05 10.04 7.07
C GLU A 61 -20.81 9.53 7.81
N ASP A 62 -19.89 10.43 8.16
CA ASP A 62 -18.61 10.10 8.81
C ASP A 62 -18.76 9.31 10.13
N LYS A 63 -19.97 9.27 10.70
CA LYS A 63 -20.28 8.63 11.99
C LYS A 63 -20.90 7.25 11.86
N GLN A 64 -21.33 6.81 10.67
CA GLN A 64 -22.02 5.54 10.54
C GLN A 64 -21.07 4.36 10.30
N GLU A 65 -21.22 3.28 11.07
CA GLU A 65 -20.52 2.01 10.86
C GLU A 65 -21.47 1.01 10.20
N TRP A 66 -21.00 0.32 9.14
CA TRP A 66 -21.73 -0.76 8.49
C TRP A 66 -20.83 -1.98 8.32
N ALA A 67 -21.47 -3.15 8.22
CA ALA A 67 -20.80 -4.43 8.12
C ALA A 67 -20.10 -4.59 6.76
N VAL A 68 -18.86 -5.07 6.80
CA VAL A 68 -18.07 -5.44 5.63
C VAL A 68 -17.32 -6.75 5.86
N SER A 69 -17.14 -7.53 4.78
CA SER A 69 -16.20 -8.65 4.74
C SER A 69 -15.06 -8.38 3.76
N VAL A 70 -13.89 -8.91 4.08
CA VAL A 70 -12.77 -9.01 3.14
C VAL A 70 -12.88 -10.36 2.44
N GLU A 71 -13.06 -10.38 1.13
CA GLU A 71 -13.28 -11.63 0.38
C GLU A 71 -12.02 -12.08 -0.34
N ILE A 72 -11.42 -11.19 -1.13
CA ILE A 72 -10.33 -11.52 -2.04
C ILE A 72 -9.22 -10.49 -1.89
N VAL A 73 -7.99 -10.98 -1.82
CA VAL A 73 -6.80 -10.17 -2.00
C VAL A 73 -6.14 -10.57 -3.31
N ALA A 74 -6.08 -9.63 -4.24
CA ALA A 74 -5.32 -9.78 -5.47
C ALA A 74 -3.84 -9.47 -5.19
N GLY A 75 -3.06 -10.54 -4.99
CA GLY A 75 -1.60 -10.49 -4.99
C GLY A 75 -1.03 -10.61 -6.40
N ILE A 76 0.28 -10.40 -6.54
CA ILE A 76 1.02 -10.51 -7.81
C ILE A 76 0.93 -11.94 -8.35
N ASP A 77 1.03 -12.93 -7.45
CA ASP A 77 1.16 -14.31 -7.86
C ASP A 77 -0.21 -14.94 -8.10
N ARG A 78 -1.14 -14.83 -7.14
CA ARG A 78 -2.50 -15.41 -7.22
C ARG A 78 -3.50 -14.64 -6.34
N PRO A 79 -4.79 -14.61 -6.72
CA PRO A 79 -5.85 -14.21 -5.80
C PRO A 79 -5.91 -15.20 -4.63
N ARG A 80 -6.05 -14.68 -3.42
CA ARG A 80 -6.21 -15.49 -2.21
C ARG A 80 -7.55 -15.18 -1.55
N GLU A 81 -8.28 -16.23 -1.21
CA GLU A 81 -9.49 -16.15 -0.41
C GLU A 81 -9.15 -15.79 1.04
N CYS A 82 -9.91 -14.87 1.60
CA CYS A 82 -9.77 -14.44 2.99
C CYS A 82 -10.74 -15.19 3.90
N CYS A 83 -10.52 -15.07 5.21
CA CYS A 83 -11.31 -15.73 6.26
C CYS A 83 -12.81 -15.36 6.30
N GLY A 84 -13.27 -14.39 5.51
CA GLY A 84 -14.69 -14.01 5.45
C GLY A 84 -15.26 -13.27 6.68
N HIS A 85 -14.49 -13.12 7.75
CA HIS A 85 -14.97 -12.43 8.96
C HIS A 85 -15.54 -11.04 8.69
N ILE A 86 -16.66 -10.76 9.36
CA ILE A 86 -17.41 -9.51 9.27
C ILE A 86 -16.88 -8.54 10.33
N MET A 87 -16.63 -7.29 9.92
CA MET A 87 -16.29 -6.22 10.84
C MET A 87 -16.82 -4.89 10.32
N GLY A 88 -16.75 -3.87 11.15
CA GLY A 88 -17.18 -2.54 10.76
C GLY A 88 -16.22 -1.87 9.77
N ARG A 89 -16.76 -1.11 8.81
CA ARG A 89 -15.99 -0.45 7.75
C ARG A 89 -14.89 0.47 8.27
N LYS A 90 -15.13 1.32 9.26
CA LYS A 90 -14.10 2.22 9.79
C LYS A 90 -13.07 1.46 10.60
N CYS A 91 -13.49 0.44 11.35
CA CYS A 91 -12.56 -0.41 12.07
C CYS A 91 -11.57 -1.08 11.11
N LEU A 92 -12.08 -1.59 9.98
CA LEU A 92 -11.25 -2.15 8.92
C LEU A 92 -10.32 -1.10 8.29
N ASP A 93 -10.83 0.08 7.93
CA ASP A 93 -10.01 1.15 7.32
C ASP A 93 -8.92 1.66 8.28
N MET A 94 -9.27 1.86 9.55
CA MET A 94 -8.31 2.23 10.60
C MET A 94 -7.24 1.16 10.78
N HIS A 95 -7.62 -0.12 10.76
CA HIS A 95 -6.69 -1.24 10.85
C HIS A 95 -5.73 -1.32 9.64
N LEU A 96 -6.25 -1.14 8.42
CA LEU A 96 -5.44 -1.11 7.20
C LEU A 96 -4.48 0.09 7.15
N ARG A 97 -4.89 1.25 7.70
CA ARG A 97 -4.06 2.45 7.82
C ARG A 97 -3.07 2.40 8.98
N ALA A 98 -3.25 1.48 9.93
CA ALA A 98 -2.38 1.37 11.08
C ALA A 98 -0.94 1.07 10.65
N ARG A 99 0.02 1.72 11.31
CA ARG A 99 1.43 1.40 11.13
C ARG A 99 1.74 0.19 12.01
N GLY A 100 2.16 -0.91 11.39
CA GLY A 100 2.57 -2.10 12.12
C GLY A 100 2.55 -3.36 11.26
N GLN A 101 3.10 -4.43 11.83
CA GLN A 101 3.17 -5.76 11.23
C GLN A 101 1.82 -6.51 11.25
N TRP A 102 0.78 -5.89 11.84
CA TRP A 102 -0.54 -6.50 12.00
C TRP A 102 -1.58 -5.98 11.00
N ARG A 103 -1.28 -4.90 10.25
CA ARG A 103 -2.22 -4.30 9.29
C ARG A 103 -2.64 -5.24 8.16
N ASN A 104 -1.81 -6.24 7.86
CA ASN A 104 -2.03 -7.24 6.82
C ASN A 104 -2.66 -8.54 7.34
N LYS A 105 -3.16 -8.54 8.58
CA LYS A 105 -3.80 -9.70 9.21
C LYS A 105 -5.22 -9.37 9.61
N CYS A 106 -6.09 -10.37 9.63
CA CYS A 106 -7.43 -10.24 10.16
C CYS A 106 -7.40 -9.89 11.66
N PRO A 107 -8.10 -8.84 12.13
CA PRO A 107 -8.21 -8.55 13.56
C PRO A 107 -8.86 -9.66 14.40
N ILE A 108 -9.65 -10.52 13.77
CA ILE A 108 -10.47 -11.54 14.44
C ILE A 108 -9.72 -12.87 14.51
N CYS A 109 -9.37 -13.50 13.38
CA CYS A 109 -8.67 -14.79 13.36
C CYS A 109 -7.15 -14.69 13.19
N ARG A 110 -6.60 -13.51 12.89
CA ARG A 110 -5.17 -13.28 12.61
C ARG A 110 -4.63 -13.92 11.33
N ASP A 111 -5.50 -14.43 10.46
CA ASP A 111 -5.09 -14.88 9.12
C ASP A 111 -4.48 -13.74 8.31
N VAL A 112 -3.43 -14.04 7.56
CA VAL A 112 -2.71 -13.07 6.72
C VAL A 112 -3.51 -12.83 5.44
N TRP A 113 -3.94 -11.59 5.24
CA TRP A 113 -4.62 -11.14 4.02
C TRP A 113 -3.66 -10.98 2.85
N TYR A 114 -2.54 -10.30 3.08
CA TYR A 114 -1.51 -10.09 2.06
C TYR A 114 -0.12 -10.19 2.68
N GLU A 115 0.80 -10.75 1.91
CA GLU A 115 2.21 -10.68 2.25
C GLU A 115 2.69 -9.28 1.92
N VAL A 116 3.15 -8.55 2.94
CA VAL A 116 3.99 -7.38 2.69
C VAL A 116 5.28 -8.01 2.18
N GLY A 117 5.43 -8.09 0.86
CA GLY A 117 6.65 -8.61 0.26
C GLY A 117 7.80 -7.98 1.01
N ALA A 118 8.67 -8.82 1.57
CA ALA A 118 9.93 -8.37 2.09
C ALA A 118 10.69 -7.83 0.89
N VAL A 119 10.38 -6.59 0.50
CA VAL A 119 11.44 -5.68 0.10
C VAL A 119 12.34 -5.72 1.30
N GLU A 120 13.32 -6.62 1.22
CA GLU A 120 14.37 -6.76 2.20
C GLU A 120 14.74 -5.33 2.52
N ASP A 121 14.58 -4.95 3.79
CA ASP A 121 15.03 -3.68 4.35
C ASP A 121 16.57 -3.66 4.32
N ALA A 122 17.14 -4.00 3.17
CA ALA A 122 18.51 -3.90 2.77
C ALA A 122 18.79 -2.41 2.61
N GLU A 123 19.17 -1.87 3.77
CA GLU A 123 20.09 -0.75 3.92
C GLU A 123 19.45 0.64 3.88
N GLY A 124 19.25 1.17 5.08
CA GLY A 124 19.67 2.55 5.33
C GLY A 124 18.57 3.59 5.29
N ARG A 125 17.43 3.34 5.92
CA ARG A 125 16.77 4.45 6.62
C ARG A 125 17.54 4.66 7.92
N GLU A 126 18.65 5.39 7.81
CA GLU A 126 19.20 6.12 8.94
C GLU A 126 18.00 6.79 9.62
N GLU A 127 17.75 6.41 10.86
CA GLU A 127 16.84 7.11 11.74
C GLU A 127 17.34 8.55 11.79
N GLU A 128 16.81 9.39 10.92
CA GLU A 128 16.63 10.80 11.22
C GLU A 128 15.65 10.80 12.39
N GLN A 129 16.21 10.58 13.58
CA GLN A 129 15.68 11.04 14.85
C GLN A 129 15.35 12.51 14.62
N ALA A 130 14.14 12.76 14.13
CA ALA A 130 13.44 13.98 14.42
C ALA A 130 13.51 14.05 15.95
N GLN A 131 14.44 14.88 16.41
CA GLN A 131 14.43 15.47 17.73
C GLN A 131 13.03 16.05 17.86
N SER A 132 12.10 15.25 18.36
CA SER A 132 10.89 15.75 18.95
C SER A 132 11.42 16.66 20.04
N GLU A 133 11.36 17.98 19.78
CA GLU A 133 11.53 18.95 20.84
C GLU A 133 10.67 18.45 22.00
N PRO A 134 11.23 18.31 23.19
CA PRO A 134 10.47 17.86 24.34
C PRO A 134 9.31 18.84 24.50
N ILE A 135 8.09 18.35 24.25
CA ILE A 135 6.87 19.07 24.62
C ILE A 135 7.06 19.42 26.08
N PRO A 136 7.08 20.72 26.46
CA PRO A 136 7.23 21.12 27.85
C PRO A 136 6.04 20.57 28.63
N ILE A 137 6.24 19.42 29.28
CA ILE A 137 5.34 18.95 30.33
C ILE A 137 5.57 19.95 31.46
N ASP A 138 4.61 20.84 31.66
CA ASP A 138 4.59 21.74 32.81
C ASP A 138 4.80 20.90 34.07
N PRO A 139 5.95 21.05 34.77
CA PRO A 139 6.21 20.24 35.94
C PRO A 139 5.16 20.57 36.99
N PRO A 140 4.62 19.58 37.72
CA PRO A 140 3.80 19.84 38.88
C PRO A 140 4.55 20.79 39.80
N ARG A 141 3.86 21.88 40.14
CA ARG A 141 4.24 23.13 40.81
C ARG A 141 4.95 22.94 42.18
N ARG A 142 6.04 22.17 42.23
CA ARG A 142 6.80 21.89 43.45
C ARG A 142 8.26 22.34 43.31
N SER A 143 8.55 23.40 44.06
CA SER A 143 9.85 23.96 44.45
C SER A 143 10.70 24.71 43.40
N LEU A 144 10.32 25.97 43.18
CA LEU A 144 11.02 27.09 42.51
C LEU A 144 12.40 27.50 43.09
N ARG A 145 13.18 26.61 43.73
CA ARG A 145 14.45 27.01 44.38
C ARG A 145 15.75 26.55 43.70
N ILE A 146 15.71 25.71 42.67
CA ILE A 146 16.95 25.10 42.12
C ILE A 146 17.34 25.66 40.73
N ALA A 147 16.45 26.33 39.99
CA ALA A 147 16.67 26.73 38.59
C ALA A 147 17.51 28.01 38.35
N ALA A 148 18.25 28.50 39.34
CA ALA A 148 18.97 29.78 39.23
C ALA A 148 20.44 29.66 38.78
N ARG A 149 20.94 28.49 38.36
CA ARG A 149 22.40 28.29 38.19
C ARG A 149 22.95 28.05 36.78
N ASP A 150 22.14 27.81 35.74
CA ASP A 150 22.67 27.34 34.44
C ASP A 150 22.53 28.30 33.25
N ARG A 151 22.51 29.63 33.47
CA ARG A 151 22.43 30.61 32.37
C ARG A 151 23.75 31.08 31.75
N HIS A 152 24.86 30.39 31.98
CA HIS A 152 26.14 30.79 31.39
C HIS A 152 26.91 29.59 30.81
N ARG A 153 26.57 29.16 29.59
CA ARG A 153 27.58 28.76 28.59
C ARG A 153 26.98 28.42 27.21
N ARG A 154 27.49 29.14 26.20
CA ARG A 154 27.67 28.77 24.77
C ARG A 154 26.38 28.74 23.94
N SER A 155 26.12 29.63 22.97
CA SER A 155 26.96 30.45 22.07
C SER A 155 28.01 29.65 21.30
N THR A 156 27.65 29.21 20.09
CA THR A 156 28.45 29.27 18.85
C THR A 156 27.61 28.77 17.67
N ALA A 157 27.29 29.68 16.76
CA ALA A 157 26.62 29.43 15.49
C ALA A 157 27.64 29.01 14.41
N THR A 158 27.23 28.14 13.50
CA THR A 158 27.84 28.02 12.16
C THR A 158 26.73 27.85 11.11
N PRO A 159 26.82 28.53 9.94
CA PRO A 159 25.91 28.31 8.82
C PRO A 159 26.54 27.33 7.80
N MET A 160 25.79 26.34 7.33
CA MET A 160 26.20 25.49 6.21
C MET A 160 25.47 25.88 4.92
N THR A 161 26.27 26.07 3.87
CA THR A 161 25.90 26.32 2.49
C THR A 161 25.43 25.04 1.81
N SER A 162 24.38 25.13 0.98
CA SER A 162 23.87 24.01 0.18
C SER A 162 23.82 24.42 -1.30
N ASP A 163 24.87 24.02 -2.02
CA ASP A 163 24.93 23.97 -3.48
C ASP A 163 24.77 22.49 -3.90
N ARG A 164 23.61 22.11 -4.45
CA ARG A 164 23.44 20.84 -5.17
C ARG A 164 22.52 21.01 -6.38
N ARG A 165 23.11 21.48 -7.48
CA ARG A 165 22.65 21.16 -8.84
C ARG A 165 23.29 19.82 -9.25
N GLY A 166 22.49 18.85 -9.69
CA GLY A 166 23.05 17.69 -10.38
C GLY A 166 22.13 16.48 -10.58
N VAL A 167 21.57 16.38 -11.79
CA VAL A 167 21.39 15.15 -12.58
C VAL A 167 20.30 14.13 -12.18
N ASN A 168 19.03 14.47 -12.45
CA ASN A 168 17.92 13.51 -12.63
C ASN A 168 17.62 13.27 -14.13
N ARG A 169 18.51 12.58 -14.88
CA ARG A 169 18.28 12.31 -16.33
C ARG A 169 18.00 10.85 -16.71
N ALA A 170 18.07 9.88 -15.80
CA ALA A 170 17.96 8.45 -16.15
C ALA A 170 16.54 7.85 -16.12
N GLY A 171 15.50 8.60 -15.72
CA GLY A 171 14.16 8.03 -15.47
C GLY A 171 13.14 8.10 -16.62
N ARG A 172 13.47 8.70 -17.77
CA ARG A 172 12.46 9.02 -18.80
C ARG A 172 12.17 7.88 -19.78
N GLU A 173 13.14 7.01 -20.05
CA GLU A 173 13.01 5.96 -21.07
C GLU A 173 12.21 4.74 -20.59
N GLN A 174 12.34 4.35 -19.33
CA GLN A 174 11.60 3.21 -18.78
C GLN A 174 10.08 3.48 -18.67
N ARG A 175 9.66 4.75 -18.55
CA ARG A 175 8.24 5.12 -18.52
C ARG A 175 7.56 4.94 -19.89
N ALA A 176 8.30 5.14 -20.99
CA ALA A 176 7.77 4.99 -22.35
C ALA A 176 7.47 3.52 -22.69
N ILE A 177 8.30 2.57 -22.24
CA ILE A 177 8.14 1.14 -22.54
C ILE A 177 6.94 0.52 -21.81
N ARG A 178 6.63 0.96 -20.58
CA ARG A 178 5.44 0.48 -19.85
C ARG A 178 4.13 1.00 -20.48
N GLN A 179 4.14 2.22 -21.02
CA GLN A 179 2.96 2.79 -21.67
C GLN A 179 2.63 2.14 -23.01
N THR A 180 3.63 1.76 -23.81
CA THR A 180 3.39 1.08 -25.10
C THR A 180 2.80 -0.32 -24.93
N ARG A 181 3.20 -1.06 -23.87
CA ARG A 181 2.65 -2.39 -23.59
C ARG A 181 1.18 -2.35 -23.16
N SER A 182 0.77 -1.33 -22.40
CA SER A 182 -0.61 -1.13 -21.96
C SER A 182 -1.53 -0.76 -23.13
N ARG A 183 -1.07 0.12 -24.03
CA ARG A 183 -1.86 0.54 -25.21
C ARG A 183 -2.19 -0.61 -26.16
N ARG A 184 -1.23 -1.49 -26.44
CA ARG A 184 -1.47 -2.66 -27.28
C ARG A 184 -2.49 -3.60 -26.67
N PHE A 185 -2.37 -3.89 -25.38
CA PHE A 185 -3.33 -4.75 -24.71
C PHE A 185 -4.77 -4.19 -24.74
N HIS A 186 -4.93 -2.88 -24.51
CA HIS A 186 -6.24 -2.27 -24.59
C HIS A 186 -6.82 -2.33 -26.01
N GLN A 187 -6.00 -2.10 -27.04
CA GLN A 187 -6.40 -2.24 -28.44
C GLN A 187 -6.77 -3.69 -28.78
N ASP A 188 -5.99 -4.67 -28.35
CA ASP A 188 -6.27 -6.09 -28.55
C ASP A 188 -7.58 -6.51 -27.86
N LEU A 189 -7.85 -5.96 -26.66
CA LEU A 189 -9.09 -6.20 -25.93
C LEU A 189 -10.32 -5.59 -26.64
N LEU A 190 -10.22 -4.34 -27.08
CA LEU A 190 -11.31 -3.68 -27.80
C LEU A 190 -11.59 -4.36 -29.15
N ALA A 191 -10.53 -4.74 -29.87
CA ALA A 191 -10.63 -5.48 -31.11
C ALA A 191 -11.25 -6.87 -30.91
N ALA A 192 -10.90 -7.56 -29.81
CA ALA A 192 -11.50 -8.86 -29.51
C ALA A 192 -12.98 -8.74 -29.13
N LEU A 193 -13.39 -7.66 -28.46
CA LEU A 193 -14.78 -7.45 -28.03
C LEU A 193 -15.69 -6.87 -29.12
N ASP A 194 -15.17 -6.64 -30.32
CA ASP A 194 -15.90 -6.05 -31.46
C ASP A 194 -16.61 -4.73 -31.08
N VAL A 195 -15.95 -3.89 -30.28
CA VAL A 195 -16.50 -2.58 -29.88
C VAL A 195 -16.33 -1.60 -31.04
N GLU A 196 -17.44 -1.10 -31.58
CA GLU A 196 -17.42 -0.04 -32.61
C GLU A 196 -16.80 1.24 -32.03
N GLU A 197 -15.93 1.90 -32.80
CA GLU A 197 -15.21 3.09 -32.36
C GLU A 197 -16.20 4.25 -32.09
N GLY A 198 -16.46 4.52 -30.82
CA GLY A 198 -17.42 5.55 -30.38
C GLY A 198 -18.77 5.01 -29.89
N SER A 199 -18.95 3.68 -29.84
CA SER A 199 -20.11 3.04 -29.20
C SER A 199 -19.78 2.55 -27.80
N ASP A 200 -20.73 2.68 -26.87
CA ASP A 200 -20.68 2.07 -25.54
C ASP A 200 -21.31 0.67 -25.52
N GLU A 201 -21.85 0.21 -26.66
CA GLU A 201 -22.50 -1.11 -26.79
C GLU A 201 -21.51 -2.17 -27.29
N ILE A 202 -21.56 -3.35 -26.67
CA ILE A 202 -20.75 -4.52 -27.04
C ILE A 202 -21.63 -5.44 -27.89
N GLY A 203 -21.24 -5.70 -29.14
CA GLY A 203 -22.03 -6.47 -30.10
C GLY A 203 -22.07 -7.99 -29.87
N CYS A 204 -21.56 -8.50 -28.75
CA CYS A 204 -21.48 -9.93 -28.46
C CYS A 204 -22.22 -10.32 -27.17
N THR A 205 -22.59 -11.59 -27.04
CA THR A 205 -23.29 -12.08 -25.86
C THR A 205 -22.36 -12.16 -24.65
N LEU A 206 -22.92 -12.19 -23.45
CA LEU A 206 -22.12 -12.28 -22.21
C LEU A 206 -21.22 -13.53 -22.18
N GLU A 207 -21.68 -14.65 -22.74
CA GLU A 207 -20.91 -15.90 -22.81
C GLU A 207 -19.71 -15.77 -23.77
N GLU A 208 -19.91 -15.10 -24.91
CA GLU A 208 -18.84 -14.81 -25.87
C GLU A 208 -17.79 -13.87 -25.27
N VAL A 209 -18.22 -12.85 -24.52
CA VAL A 209 -17.30 -11.96 -23.78
C VAL A 209 -16.44 -12.75 -22.81
N LYS A 210 -17.05 -13.65 -22.01
CA LYS A 210 -16.29 -14.49 -21.07
C LYS A 210 -15.27 -15.37 -21.79
N HIS A 211 -15.68 -16.05 -22.87
CA HIS A 211 -14.78 -16.90 -23.64
C HIS A 211 -13.63 -16.11 -24.30
N LYS A 212 -13.91 -14.92 -24.84
CA LYS A 212 -12.90 -14.02 -25.41
C LYS A 212 -11.91 -13.52 -24.35
N LEU A 213 -12.40 -13.16 -23.16
CA LEU A 213 -11.54 -12.78 -22.02
C LEU A 213 -10.68 -13.97 -21.57
N GLU A 214 -11.25 -15.16 -21.43
CA GLU A 214 -10.49 -16.36 -21.09
C GLU A 214 -9.39 -16.68 -22.12
N ALA A 215 -9.65 -16.50 -23.41
CA ALA A 215 -8.64 -16.66 -24.45
C ALA A 215 -7.50 -15.62 -24.30
N LEU A 216 -7.84 -14.34 -24.12
CA LEU A 216 -6.84 -13.25 -23.99
C LEU A 216 -5.98 -13.37 -22.72
N TYR A 217 -6.60 -13.71 -21.59
CA TYR A 217 -5.90 -13.84 -20.30
C TYR A 217 -5.26 -15.21 -20.12
N GLY A 218 -5.84 -16.26 -20.69
CA GLY A 218 -5.34 -17.64 -20.67
C GLY A 218 -4.10 -17.85 -21.54
N SER A 219 -4.09 -17.34 -22.78
CA SER A 219 -2.92 -17.47 -23.67
C SER A 219 -1.68 -16.75 -23.16
N LYS A 220 -1.84 -15.71 -22.33
CA LYS A 220 -0.73 -14.93 -21.77
C LYS A 220 -0.04 -15.60 -20.58
N ARG A 221 -0.68 -16.58 -19.94
CA ARG A 221 -0.05 -17.39 -18.88
C ARG A 221 0.98 -18.39 -19.41
N MET A 222 0.95 -18.75 -20.69
CA MET A 222 1.86 -19.77 -21.25
C MET A 222 3.07 -19.20 -22.00
N THR A 223 2.98 -17.98 -22.56
CA THR A 223 4.08 -17.42 -23.37
C THR A 223 5.21 -16.78 -22.56
N GLY A 224 5.04 -16.59 -21.25
CA GLY A 224 6.08 -16.07 -20.35
C GLY A 224 6.99 -17.12 -19.71
N LEU A 225 6.65 -18.41 -19.82
CA LEU A 225 7.40 -19.51 -19.17
C LEU A 225 8.35 -20.28 -20.12
N PHE A 226 8.33 -19.98 -21.41
CA PHE A 226 9.14 -20.69 -22.43
C PHE A 226 10.11 -19.79 -23.20
N ALA A 227 10.35 -18.55 -22.76
CA ALA A 227 11.24 -17.63 -23.46
C ALA A 227 12.71 -17.67 -22.96
N ASP A 228 13.02 -18.45 -21.92
CA ASP A 228 14.38 -18.59 -21.35
C ASP A 228 14.82 -20.07 -21.22
N LEU A 229 14.50 -20.90 -22.22
CA LEU A 229 15.12 -22.22 -22.43
C LEU A 229 15.77 -22.28 -23.82
#